data_AF-A0A359E1J7-F1
#
_entry.id   AF-A0A359E1J7-F1
#
_cell.length_a   1.000
_cell.length_b   1.000
_cell.length_c   1.000
_cell.angle_alpha   90.00
_cell.angle_beta   90.00
_cell.angle_gamma   90.00
#
_symmetry.space_group_name_H-M   'P 1'
#
loop_
_entity.id
_entity.type
_entity.pdbx_description
1 polymer ?
#
loop_
_entity_poly.entity_id
_entity_poly.type
_entity_poly.pdbx_seq_one_letter_code
_entity_poly.pdbx_strand_id
1 'polypeptide(L)'
;TYAASDSAKVKDGYSEIPDLIGMNMRQATNLLTERGLETEIIGSGTVFAQYPKKGQLLRKGYTVTVRGKARSLELLTQTDKR
;
A
#
# COMPACT_ATOMS: atom_id res chain seq x y z
N THR A 1 -12.33 17.35 4.52
CA THR A 1 -13.56 16.83 3.90
C THR A 1 -13.15 15.82 2.83
N TYR A 2 -13.24 14.52 3.11
CA TYR A 2 -12.99 13.48 2.08
C TYR A 2 -14.29 13.31 1.28
N ALA A 3 -14.23 13.63 -0.01
CA ALA A 3 -15.39 13.60 -0.90
C ALA A 3 -15.88 12.15 -1.08
N ALA A 4 -16.98 11.84 -0.41
CA ALA A 4 -17.76 10.64 -0.61
C ALA A 4 -18.60 10.81 -1.89
N SER A 5 -17.99 10.54 -3.03
CA SER A 5 -18.70 10.51 -4.31
C SER A 5 -18.12 9.40 -5.17
N ASP A 6 -18.37 8.15 -4.74
CA ASP A 6 -18.67 7.04 -5.66
C ASP A 6 -19.38 5.90 -4.92
N SER A 7 -20.59 6.21 -4.45
CA SER A 7 -21.53 5.22 -3.90
C SER A 7 -22.43 4.72 -5.02
N ALA A 8 -21.87 4.10 -6.07
CA ALA A 8 -22.70 3.50 -7.11
C ALA A 8 -22.02 2.33 -7.81
N LYS A 9 -21.78 1.23 -7.07
CA LYS A 9 -22.04 -0.17 -7.49
C LYS A 9 -21.26 -1.18 -6.62
N VAL A 10 -21.90 -2.35 -6.51
CA VAL A 10 -21.37 -3.68 -6.13
C VAL A 10 -21.32 -4.02 -4.63
N LYS A 11 -22.37 -4.75 -4.23
CA LYS A 11 -22.45 -5.87 -3.29
C LYS A 11 -21.11 -6.31 -2.66
N ASP A 12 -21.05 -6.24 -1.33
CA ASP A 12 -20.15 -6.93 -0.40
C ASP A 12 -18.71 -7.18 -0.91
N GLY A 13 -17.86 -6.16 -0.79
CA GLY A 13 -16.48 -6.21 -1.28
C GLY A 13 -15.54 -5.31 -0.50
N TYR A 14 -15.55 -5.40 0.83
CA TYR A 14 -14.53 -4.75 1.65
C TYR A 14 -13.26 -5.59 1.64
N SER A 15 -12.12 -4.95 1.46
CA SER A 15 -10.79 -5.54 1.59
C SER A 15 -10.02 -4.76 2.65
N GLU A 16 -9.41 -5.48 3.57
CA GLU A 16 -8.52 -4.90 4.56
C GLU A 16 -7.24 -4.40 3.91
N ILE A 17 -6.77 -3.24 4.36
CA ILE A 17 -5.49 -2.72 3.89
C ILE A 17 -4.36 -3.52 4.55
N PRO A 18 -3.52 -4.19 3.77
CA PRO A 18 -2.36 -4.90 4.27
C PRO A 18 -1.29 -3.93 4.81
N ASP A 19 -0.41 -4.43 5.66
CA ASP A 19 0.77 -3.67 6.10
C ASP A 19 1.83 -3.67 5.00
N LEU A 20 2.09 -2.50 4.44
CA LEU A 20 3.05 -2.28 3.37
C LEU A 20 4.31 -1.60 3.90
N ILE A 21 4.29 -1.09 5.13
CA ILE A 21 5.43 -0.41 5.74
C ILE A 21 6.63 -1.37 5.81
N GLY A 22 7.78 -0.93 5.29
CA GLY A 22 8.98 -1.75 5.23
C GLY A 22 9.07 -2.68 4.01
N MET A 23 8.00 -2.81 3.21
CA MET A 23 8.06 -3.53 1.94
C MET A 23 8.67 -2.67 0.83
N ASN A 24 9.18 -3.34 -0.20
CA ASN A 24 9.51 -2.67 -1.47
C ASN A 24 8.23 -2.23 -2.18
N MET A 25 8.27 -1.08 -2.87
CA MET A 25 7.11 -0.56 -3.61
C MET A 25 6.50 -1.60 -4.56
N ARG A 26 7.33 -2.39 -5.25
CA ARG A 26 6.86 -3.45 -6.15
C ARG A 26 6.04 -4.54 -5.42
N GLN A 27 6.53 -5.00 -4.26
CA GLN A 27 5.80 -5.99 -3.48
C GLN A 27 4.51 -5.41 -2.93
N ALA A 28 4.54 -4.16 -2.47
CA ALA A 28 3.36 -3.47 -1.98
C ALA A 28 2.29 -3.32 -3.07
N THR A 29 2.68 -2.96 -4.29
CA THR A 29 1.77 -2.87 -5.43
C THR A 29 1.17 -4.21 -5.80
N ASN A 30 1.97 -5.27 -5.91
CA ASN A 30 1.44 -6.60 -6.22
C ASN A 30 0.40 -7.05 -5.18
N LEU A 31 0.71 -6.89 -3.90
CA LEU A 31 -0.15 -7.34 -2.82
C LEU A 31 -1.49 -6.58 -2.80
N LEU A 32 -1.48 -5.27 -3.05
CA LEU A 32 -2.71 -4.49 -3.18
C LEU A 32 -3.51 -4.86 -4.44
N THR A 33 -2.86 -5.07 -5.58
CA THR A 33 -3.51 -5.53 -6.83
C THR A 33 -4.16 -6.91 -6.65
N GLU A 34 -3.51 -7.84 -5.93
CA GLU A 34 -4.08 -9.15 -5.58
C GLU A 34 -5.34 -9.03 -4.73
N ARG A 35 -5.47 -7.97 -3.93
CA ARG A 35 -6.68 -7.65 -3.16
C ARG A 35 -7.76 -6.92 -3.98
N GLY A 36 -7.45 -6.55 -5.22
CA GLY A 36 -8.32 -5.73 -6.07
C GLY A 36 -8.38 -4.28 -5.61
N LEU A 37 -7.30 -3.76 -5.04
CA LEU A 37 -7.14 -2.37 -4.64
C LEU A 37 -6.20 -1.66 -5.62
N GLU A 38 -6.45 -0.38 -5.84
CA GLU A 38 -5.56 0.45 -6.66
C GLU A 38 -4.46 1.06 -5.79
N THR A 39 -3.30 1.31 -6.39
CA THR A 39 -2.13 1.80 -5.65
C THR A 39 -1.58 3.06 -6.29
N GLU A 40 -1.45 4.12 -5.51
CA GLU A 40 -0.78 5.34 -5.93
C GLU A 40 0.58 5.45 -5.26
N ILE A 41 1.64 5.34 -6.06
CA ILE A 41 3.03 5.33 -5.59
C ILE A 41 3.57 6.75 -5.64
N ILE A 42 3.93 7.28 -4.47
CA ILE A 42 4.61 8.57 -4.33
C ILE A 42 6.03 8.32 -3.83
N GLY A 43 7.02 8.59 -4.68
CA GLY A 43 8.43 8.33 -4.37
C GLY A 43 8.90 6.94 -4.80
N SER A 44 10.01 6.49 -4.23
CA SER A 44 10.69 5.26 -4.65
C SER A 44 11.36 4.54 -3.48
N GLY A 45 11.81 3.29 -3.68
CA GLY A 45 12.53 2.52 -2.67
C GLY A 45 11.64 1.71 -1.72
N THR A 46 11.73 1.99 -0.42
CA THR A 46 11.00 1.26 0.62
C THR A 46 9.82 2.09 1.10
N VAL A 47 8.67 1.46 1.26
CA VAL A 47 7.48 2.08 1.82
C VAL A 47 7.77 2.52 3.25
N PHE A 48 7.64 3.82 3.53
CA PHE A 48 7.76 4.35 4.90
C PHE A 48 6.43 4.85 5.44
N ALA A 49 5.48 5.14 4.56
CA ALA A 49 4.14 5.54 4.94
C ALA A 49 3.14 5.03 3.91
N GLN A 50 1.96 4.67 4.39
CA GLN A 50 0.82 4.33 3.56
C GLN A 50 -0.39 5.08 4.09
N TYR A 51 -1.30 5.39 3.18
CA TYR A 51 -2.58 5.96 3.50
C TYR A 51 -3.65 5.34 2.59
N PRO A 52 -4.74 4.78 3.14
CA PRO A 52 -5.06 4.67 4.56
C PRO A 52 -4.21 3.63 5.34
N LYS A 53 -4.33 3.60 6.68
CA LYS A 53 -3.51 2.75 7.56
C LYS A 53 -3.85 1.26 7.42
N LYS A 54 -2.90 0.39 7.76
CA LYS A 54 -3.13 -1.06 7.83
C LYS A 54 -4.32 -1.42 8.70
N GLY A 55 -5.04 -2.47 8.32
CA GLY A 55 -6.22 -2.96 9.03
C GLY A 55 -7.49 -2.11 8.83
N GLN A 56 -7.42 -1.03 8.05
CA GLN A 56 -8.61 -0.29 7.66
C GLN A 56 -9.34 -1.05 6.54
N LEU A 57 -10.68 -1.06 6.60
CA LEU A 57 -11.50 -1.68 5.58
C LEU A 57 -11.78 -0.67 4.46
N LEU A 58 -11.34 -0.98 3.24
CA LEU A 58 -11.65 -0.22 2.04
C LEU A 58 -12.52 -1.04 1.11
N ARG A 59 -13.35 -0.36 0.32
CA ARG A 59 -14.05 -1.04 -0.79
C ARG A 59 -13.01 -1.43 -1.83
N LYS A 60 -13.17 -2.61 -2.43
CA LYS A 60 -12.39 -3.03 -3.60
C LYS A 60 -12.51 -1.98 -4.71
N GLY A 61 -11.40 -1.67 -5.37
CA GLY A 61 -11.28 -0.58 -6.35
C GLY A 61 -10.98 0.80 -5.73
N TYR A 62 -10.68 0.88 -4.43
CA TYR A 62 -10.22 2.14 -3.83
C TYR A 62 -8.71 2.29 -3.98
N THR A 63 -8.26 3.53 -4.11
CA THR A 63 -6.84 3.87 -4.25
C THR A 63 -6.17 4.01 -2.88
N VAL A 64 -5.08 3.29 -2.69
CA VAL A 64 -4.19 3.40 -1.52
C VAL A 64 -2.94 4.17 -1.94
N THR A 65 -2.71 5.32 -1.30
CA THR A 65 -1.51 6.11 -1.50
C THR A 65 -0.37 5.56 -0.67
N VAL A 66 0.68 5.11 -1.34
CA VAL A 66 1.89 4.56 -0.73
C VAL A 66 3.05 5.52 -0.96
N ARG A 67 3.69 5.94 0.13
CA ARG A 67 4.85 6.82 0.10
C ARG A 67 6.12 6.02 0.32
N GLY A 68 6.95 5.99 -0.71
CA GLY A 68 8.27 5.39 -0.70
C GLY A 68 9.34 6.42 -0.37
N LYS A 69 10.32 6.00 0.44
CA LYS A 69 11.58 6.73 0.56
C LYS A 69 12.69 5.79 0.11
N ALA A 70 13.54 6.29 -0.77
CA ALA A 70 14.75 5.59 -1.13
C ALA A 70 15.62 5.52 0.13
N ARG A 71 15.69 4.36 0.76
CA ARG A 71 16.85 4.07 1.60
C ARG A 71 18.00 3.87 0.65
N SER A 72 18.99 4.76 0.73
CA SER A 72 20.32 4.48 0.23
C SER A 72 20.71 3.07 0.67
N LEU A 73 21.34 2.32 -0.24
CA LEU A 73 21.65 0.89 -0.19
C LEU A 73 22.51 0.43 1.01
N GLU A 74 22.69 1.26 2.03
CA GLU A 74 23.62 1.07 3.15
C GLU A 74 23.03 0.24 4.31
N LEU A 75 21.72 -0.04 4.30
CA LEU A 75 21.02 -0.70 5.41
C LEU A 75 20.48 -2.12 5.10
N LEU A 76 20.71 -2.65 3.89
CA LEU A 76 20.25 -3.99 3.49
C LEU A 76 21.33 -5.07 3.58
N THR A 77 22.59 -4.70 3.78
CA THR A 77 23.73 -5.64 3.89
C THR A 77 23.92 -6.22 5.30
N GLN A 78 22.99 -5.99 6.24
CA GLN A 78 23.12 -6.43 7.64
C GLN A 78 22.04 -7.43 8.07
N THR A 79 21.70 -8.43 7.24
CA THR A 79 20.93 -9.60 7.72
C THR A 79 21.44 -10.94 7.20
N ASP A 80 22.49 -10.97 6.38
CA ASP A 80 23.14 -12.21 5.96
C ASP A 80 24.51 -12.34 6.65
N LYS A 81 24.49 -12.64 7.95
CA LYS A 81 25.66 -13.15 8.68
C LYS A 81 25.14 -14.27 9.58
N ARG A 82 25.07 -15.48 9.03
CA ARG A 82 25.03 -16.73 9.80
C ARG A 82 26.35 -17.45 9.62
#